data_AF-A0A554VK38-F1
#
_entry.id   AF-A0A554VK38-F1
#
_cell.length_a   1.000
_cell.length_b   1.000
_cell.length_c   1.000
_cell.angle_alpha   90.00
_cell.angle_beta   90.00
_cell.angle_gamma   90.00
#
_symmetry.space_group_name_H-M   'P 1'
#
loop_
_entity.id
_entity.type
_entity.pdbx_description
1 polymer ?
#
loop_
_entity_poly.entity_id
_entity_poly.type
_entity_poly.pdbx_seq_one_letter_code
_entity_poly.pdbx_strand_id
1 'polypeptide(L)'
;MKEKIKEIMDYYGLNQKELALKVKVSSQTISDVLNDKRNAGDKIIQGIIEAFDEINPLWLIKDIGDMFLDAEKMKAINDKRTYENLHFANLEELALFCAQHEDALMRHKVFSNIIDKNAAFRVLKLVKGYDK
;
A
#
# COMPACT_ATOMS: atom_id res chain seq x y z
N MET A 1 4.31 -24.43 6.08
CA MET A 1 3.41 -23.68 5.17
C MET A 1 1.99 -24.22 5.16
N LYS A 2 1.76 -25.53 5.01
CA LYS A 2 0.43 -26.15 5.15
C LYS A 2 -0.32 -25.67 6.40
N GLU A 3 0.32 -25.74 7.56
CA GLU A 3 -0.28 -25.29 8.82
C GLU A 3 -0.61 -23.78 8.81
N LYS A 4 0.27 -22.93 8.28
CA LYS A 4 -0.02 -21.49 8.10
C LYS A 4 -1.24 -21.22 7.22
N ILE A 5 -1.39 -22.00 6.14
CA ILE A 5 -2.55 -21.91 5.25
C ILE A 5 -3.83 -22.28 6.01
N LYS A 6 -3.79 -23.31 6.86
CA LYS A 6 -4.92 -23.67 7.72
C LYS A 6 -5.21 -22.59 8.75
N GLU A 7 -4.20 -22.05 9.43
CA GLU A 7 -4.38 -20.95 10.40
C GLU A 7 -5.04 -19.73 9.75
N ILE A 8 -4.63 -19.37 8.52
CA ILE A 8 -5.30 -18.33 7.73
C ILE A 8 -6.75 -18.71 7.46
N MET A 9 -7.01 -19.92 6.97
CA MET A 9 -8.37 -20.38 6.68
C MET A 9 -9.27 -20.34 7.91
N ASP A 10 -8.78 -20.81 9.05
CA ASP A 10 -9.52 -20.88 10.30
C ASP A 10 -9.80 -19.47 10.84
N TYR A 11 -8.81 -18.57 10.83
CA TYR A 11 -8.97 -17.20 11.29
C TYR A 11 -10.01 -16.42 10.47
N TYR A 12 -9.96 -16.52 9.14
CA TYR A 12 -10.88 -15.81 8.25
C TYR A 12 -12.18 -16.58 7.96
N GLY A 13 -12.35 -17.79 8.49
CA GLY A 13 -13.50 -18.66 8.20
C GLY A 13 -13.62 -19.07 6.74
N LEU A 14 -12.49 -19.21 6.04
CA LEU A 14 -12.45 -19.51 4.60
C LEU A 14 -12.33 -21.01 4.34
N ASN A 15 -13.09 -21.51 3.38
CA ASN A 15 -12.83 -22.83 2.81
C ASN A 15 -11.72 -22.79 1.74
N GLN A 16 -11.25 -23.97 1.30
CA GLN A 16 -10.14 -24.08 0.34
C GLN A 16 -10.41 -23.35 -0.98
N LYS A 17 -11.68 -23.36 -1.44
CA LYS A 17 -12.07 -22.72 -2.71
C LYS A 17 -12.06 -21.20 -2.57
N GLU A 18 -12.54 -20.68 -1.44
CA GLU A 18 -12.54 -19.25 -1.14
C GLU A 18 -11.12 -18.70 -0.97
N LEU A 19 -10.26 -19.41 -0.25
CA LEU A 19 -8.86 -19.04 -0.13
C LEU A 19 -8.19 -19.03 -1.51
N ALA A 20 -8.39 -20.08 -2.31
CA ALA A 20 -7.82 -20.16 -3.65
C ALA A 20 -8.24 -18.97 -4.53
N LEU A 21 -9.51 -18.58 -4.45
CA LEU A 21 -10.04 -17.42 -5.17
C LEU A 21 -9.36 -16.12 -4.72
N LYS A 22 -9.25 -15.89 -3.41
CA LYS A 22 -8.58 -14.70 -2.85
C LYS A 22 -7.10 -14.61 -3.27
N VAL A 23 -6.39 -15.73 -3.18
CA VAL A 23 -4.95 -15.86 -3.51
C VAL A 23 -4.71 -15.97 -5.03
N LYS A 24 -5.77 -15.96 -5.85
CA LYS A 24 -5.74 -16.03 -7.32
C LYS A 24 -5.02 -17.28 -7.86
N VAL A 25 -5.26 -18.42 -7.23
CA VAL A 25 -4.74 -19.74 -7.65
C VAL A 25 -5.89 -20.73 -7.83
N SER A 26 -5.62 -21.89 -8.46
CA SER A 26 -6.65 -22.92 -8.59
C SER A 26 -6.97 -23.58 -7.25
N SER A 27 -8.21 -24.02 -7.04
CA SER A 27 -8.57 -24.78 -5.84
C SER A 27 -7.75 -26.07 -5.71
N GLN A 28 -7.41 -26.72 -6.83
CA GLN A 28 -6.52 -27.88 -6.86
C GLN A 28 -5.13 -27.54 -6.29
N THR A 29 -4.62 -26.35 -6.60
CA THR A 29 -3.32 -25.87 -6.09
C THR A 29 -3.28 -25.83 -4.57
N ILE A 30 -4.33 -25.29 -3.94
CA ILE A 30 -4.44 -25.25 -2.47
C ILE A 30 -4.61 -26.67 -1.92
N SER A 31 -5.47 -27.48 -2.54
CA SER A 31 -5.70 -28.87 -2.15
C SER A 31 -4.43 -29.72 -2.17
N ASP A 32 -3.62 -29.61 -3.22
CA ASP A 32 -2.36 -30.36 -3.33
C ASP A 32 -1.36 -29.99 -2.22
N VAL A 33 -1.33 -28.72 -1.81
CA VAL A 33 -0.49 -28.27 -0.70
C VAL A 33 -1.01 -28.78 0.64
N LEU A 34 -2.32 -28.72 0.87
CA LEU A 34 -2.92 -29.19 2.12
C LEU A 34 -2.83 -30.72 2.29
N ASN A 35 -2.77 -31.46 1.18
CA ASN A 35 -2.59 -32.91 1.16
C ASN A 35 -1.14 -33.36 0.99
N ASP A 36 -0.17 -32.44 1.13
CA ASP A 36 1.28 -32.70 1.02
C ASP A 36 1.70 -33.36 -0.32
N LYS A 37 0.88 -33.21 -1.36
CA LYS A 37 1.21 -33.64 -2.73
C LYS A 37 2.23 -32.71 -3.38
N ARG A 38 2.32 -31.46 -2.90
CA ARG A 38 3.32 -30.48 -3.35
C ARG A 38 3.61 -29.43 -2.28
N ASN A 39 4.77 -28.79 -2.38
CA ASN A 39 5.07 -27.61 -1.58
C ASN A 39 4.32 -26.37 -2.08
N ALA A 40 4.05 -25.44 -1.15
CA ALA A 40 3.57 -24.12 -1.52
C ALA A 40 4.70 -23.34 -2.22
N GLY A 41 4.52 -23.05 -3.50
CA GLY A 41 5.45 -22.21 -4.26
C GLY A 41 5.15 -20.72 -4.10
N ASP A 42 6.02 -19.90 -4.68
CA ASP A 42 5.99 -18.44 -4.59
C ASP A 42 4.63 -17.82 -4.96
N LYS A 43 3.91 -18.40 -5.93
CA LYS A 43 2.58 -17.92 -6.33
C LYS A 43 1.57 -17.89 -5.17
N ILE A 44 1.61 -18.89 -4.30
CA ILE A 44 0.68 -18.95 -3.15
C ILE A 44 1.10 -17.93 -2.10
N ILE A 45 2.40 -17.86 -1.81
CA ILE A 45 2.96 -16.93 -0.83
C ILE A 45 2.64 -15.49 -1.25
N GLN A 46 2.94 -15.15 -2.50
CA GLN A 46 2.68 -13.83 -3.07
C GLN A 46 1.18 -13.51 -3.06
N GLY A 47 0.33 -14.45 -3.49
CA GLY A 47 -1.11 -14.22 -3.48
C GLY A 47 -1.69 -14.06 -2.06
N ILE A 48 -1.09 -14.68 -1.03
CA ILE A 48 -1.47 -14.44 0.37
C ILE A 48 -1.07 -13.01 0.79
N ILE A 49 0.18 -12.61 0.54
CA ILE A 49 0.68 -11.27 0.89
C ILE A 49 -0.13 -10.17 0.20
N GLU A 50 -0.55 -10.40 -1.05
CA GLU A 50 -1.37 -9.44 -1.79
C GLU A 50 -2.85 -9.42 -1.36
N ALA A 51 -3.38 -10.53 -0.88
CA ALA A 51 -4.80 -10.64 -0.50
C ALA A 51 -5.08 -10.25 0.95
N PHE A 52 -4.04 -10.23 1.80
CA PHE A 52 -4.13 -10.00 3.23
C PHE A 52 -2.94 -9.13 3.70
N ASP A 53 -3.13 -7.81 3.64
CA ASP A 53 -2.08 -6.83 3.95
C ASP A 53 -1.62 -6.90 5.41
N GLU A 54 -2.46 -7.43 6.28
CA GLU A 54 -2.21 -7.61 7.70
C GLU A 54 -1.34 -8.81 8.03
N ILE A 55 -1.16 -9.74 7.10
CA ILE A 55 -0.32 -10.91 7.34
C ILE A 55 1.15 -10.50 7.27
N ASN A 56 1.88 -10.84 8.33
CA ASN A 56 3.32 -10.64 8.42
C ASN A 56 4.07 -11.60 7.46
N PRO A 57 4.79 -11.08 6.44
CA PRO A 57 5.53 -11.94 5.50
C PRO A 57 6.66 -12.73 6.15
N LEU A 58 7.28 -12.21 7.23
CA LEU A 58 8.35 -12.91 7.95
C LEU A 58 7.80 -14.11 8.72
N TRP A 59 6.62 -13.97 9.33
CA TRP A 59 5.94 -15.11 9.92
C TRP A 59 5.61 -16.12 8.83
N LEU A 60 5.02 -15.68 7.71
CA LEU A 60 4.61 -16.58 6.63
C LEU A 60 5.78 -17.38 6.03
N ILE A 61 6.91 -16.73 5.76
CA ILE A 61 8.03 -17.34 5.02
C ILE A 61 9.09 -17.96 5.94
N LYS A 62 9.34 -17.35 7.10
CA LYS A 62 10.47 -17.69 7.98
C LYS A 62 10.07 -18.17 9.36
N ASP A 63 8.79 -18.18 9.71
CA ASP A 63 8.30 -18.51 11.07
C ASP A 63 8.84 -17.53 12.13
N ILE A 64 8.98 -16.25 11.75
CA ILE A 64 9.50 -15.22 12.65
C ILE A 64 8.39 -14.23 13.01
N GLY A 65 8.13 -14.10 14.31
CA GLY A 65 7.12 -13.21 14.87
C GLY A 65 5.70 -13.77 14.75
N ASP A 66 4.73 -12.88 14.94
CA ASP A 66 3.31 -13.24 14.91
C ASP A 66 2.73 -13.21 13.49
N MET A 67 1.60 -13.89 13.32
CA MET A 67 0.85 -13.95 12.06
C MET A 67 0.48 -12.57 11.52
N PHE A 68 0.08 -11.66 12.41
CA PHE A 68 -0.35 -10.32 12.03
C PHE A 68 0.72 -9.27 12.32
N LEU A 69 0.75 -8.25 11.47
CA LEU A 69 1.51 -7.04 11.73
C LEU A 69 0.87 -6.24 12.87
N ASP A 70 1.71 -5.61 13.68
CA ASP A 70 1.24 -4.63 14.67
C ASP A 70 0.69 -3.36 14.01
N ALA A 71 -0.04 -2.55 14.80
CA ALA A 71 -0.69 -1.35 14.30
C ALA A 71 0.29 -0.32 13.71
N GLU A 72 1.52 -0.24 14.23
CA GLU A 72 2.53 0.69 13.73
C GLU A 72 3.04 0.26 12.35
N LYS A 73 3.36 -1.02 12.17
CA LYS A 73 3.76 -1.60 10.88
C LYS A 73 2.64 -1.51 9.86
N MET A 74 1.40 -1.77 10.27
CA MET A 74 0.22 -1.62 9.41
C MET A 74 0.05 -0.18 8.93
N LYS A 75 0.20 0.80 9.82
CA LYS A 75 0.17 2.22 9.47
C LYS A 75 1.25 2.56 8.43
N ALA A 76 2.47 2.09 8.62
CA ALA A 76 3.58 2.34 7.70
C ALA A 76 3.34 1.75 6.29
N ILE A 77 2.67 0.60 6.18
CA ILE A 77 2.30 0.01 4.88
C ILE A 77 1.22 0.85 4.19
N ASN A 78 0.18 1.24 4.93
CA ASN A 78 -0.90 2.06 4.39
C ASN A 78 -0.41 3.43 3.93
N ASP A 79 0.50 4.06 4.68
CA ASP A 79 1.11 5.32 4.28
C ASP A 79 1.83 5.17 2.93
N LYS A 80 2.64 4.11 2.75
CA LYS A 80 3.34 3.83 1.49
C LYS A 80 2.39 3.63 0.31
N ARG A 81 1.33 2.83 0.47
CA ARG A 81 0.33 2.62 -0.59
C ARG A 81 -0.44 3.88 -0.94
N THR A 82 -0.68 4.75 0.04
CA THR A 82 -1.33 6.04 -0.22
C THR A 82 -0.49 6.87 -1.19
N TYR A 83 0.84 6.88 -1.03
CA TYR A 83 1.75 7.55 -1.97
C TYR A 83 1.81 6.87 -3.35
N GLU A 84 1.72 5.54 -3.41
CA GLU A 84 1.69 4.82 -4.70
C GLU A 84 0.38 5.06 -5.48
N ASN A 85 -0.74 5.24 -4.76
CA ASN A 85 -2.06 5.52 -5.33
C ASN A 85 -2.32 7.03 -5.54
N LEU A 86 -1.42 7.91 -5.11
CA LEU A 86 -1.40 9.33 -5.46
C LEU A 86 -0.90 9.47 -6.92
N HIS A 87 -1.69 8.96 -7.86
CA HIS A 87 -1.45 9.10 -9.27
C HIS A 87 -2.33 10.21 -9.83
N PHE A 88 -1.73 11.37 -10.10
CA PHE A 88 -2.40 12.44 -10.83
C PHE A 88 -2.18 12.22 -12.32
N ALA A 89 -3.26 12.05 -13.08
CA ALA A 89 -3.17 11.79 -14.52
C ALA A 89 -2.64 13.00 -15.31
N ASN A 90 -2.79 14.21 -14.75
CA ASN A 90 -2.32 15.45 -15.35
C ASN A 90 -2.12 16.57 -14.29
N LEU A 91 -1.66 17.73 -14.77
CA LEU A 91 -1.42 18.89 -13.94
C LEU A 91 -2.71 19.49 -13.38
N GLU A 92 -3.83 19.43 -14.12
CA GLU A 92 -5.12 19.95 -13.66
C GLU A 92 -5.64 19.18 -12.43
N GLU A 93 -5.52 17.86 -12.42
CA GLU A 93 -5.96 17.01 -11.31
C GLU A 93 -5.11 17.25 -10.05
N LEU A 94 -3.80 17.38 -10.23
CA LEU A 94 -2.89 17.75 -9.15
C LEU A 94 -3.21 19.15 -8.60
N ALA A 95 -3.50 20.12 -9.47
CA ALA A 95 -3.85 21.48 -9.07
C ALA A 95 -5.18 21.50 -8.29
N LEU A 96 -6.17 20.73 -8.74
CA LEU A 96 -7.46 20.60 -8.05
C LEU A 96 -7.31 19.96 -6.67
N PHE A 97 -6.52 18.88 -6.57
CA PHE A 97 -6.20 18.25 -5.29
C PHE A 97 -5.52 19.23 -4.33
N CYS A 98 -4.53 19.97 -4.81
CA CYS A 98 -3.83 20.98 -4.00
C CYS A 98 -4.79 22.07 -3.50
N ALA A 99 -5.69 22.56 -4.34
CA ALA A 99 -6.67 23.59 -3.97
C ALA A 99 -7.67 23.09 -2.91
N GLN A 100 -8.10 21.82 -3.00
CA GLN A 100 -9.04 21.24 -2.03
C GLN A 100 -8.42 20.96 -0.66
N HIS A 101 -7.10 20.86 -0.58
CA HIS A 101 -6.36 20.51 0.64
C HIS A 101 -5.37 21.60 1.07
N GLU A 102 -5.60 22.85 0.65
CA GLU A 102 -4.69 23.98 0.89
C GLU A 102 -4.32 24.13 2.37
N ASP A 103 -5.32 24.10 3.27
CA ASP A 103 -5.11 24.23 4.72
C ASP A 103 -4.19 23.16 5.32
N ALA A 104 -4.21 21.95 4.77
CA ALA A 104 -3.36 20.85 5.21
C ALA A 104 -1.94 20.99 4.63
N LEU A 105 -1.85 21.37 3.35
CA LEU A 105 -0.57 21.58 2.66
C LEU A 105 0.22 22.75 3.26
N MET A 106 -0.46 23.84 3.61
CA MET A 106 0.15 25.05 4.19
C MET A 106 0.75 24.82 5.59
N ARG A 107 0.32 23.78 6.32
CA ARG A 107 0.93 23.40 7.61
C ARG A 107 2.32 22.79 7.45
N HIS A 108 2.67 22.34 6.25
CA HIS A 108 3.95 21.73 5.98
C HIS A 108 4.96 22.77 5.49
N LYS A 109 6.02 23.02 6.29
CA LYS A 109 7.02 24.09 6.09
C LYS A 109 7.60 24.19 4.68
N VAL A 110 7.75 23.05 3.99
CA VAL A 110 8.24 22.99 2.61
C VAL A 110 7.29 23.70 1.63
N PHE A 111 5.96 23.49 1.75
CA PHE A 111 4.98 24.11 0.86
C PHE A 111 4.89 25.62 1.09
N SER A 112 4.87 26.07 2.35
CA SER A 112 4.93 27.50 2.70
C SER A 112 6.13 28.18 2.04
N ASN A 113 7.34 27.62 2.22
CA ASN A 113 8.56 28.20 1.66
C ASN A 113 8.56 28.29 0.13
N ILE A 114 7.97 27.30 -0.56
CA ILE A 114 7.86 27.31 -2.03
C ILE A 114 6.92 28.42 -2.49
N ILE A 115 5.77 28.57 -1.82
CA ILE A 115 4.79 29.62 -2.13
C ILE A 115 5.39 30.99 -1.86
N ASP A 116 6.03 31.19 -0.70
CA ASP A 116 6.68 32.45 -0.32
C ASP A 116 7.75 32.85 -1.33
N LYS A 117 8.58 31.89 -1.77
CA LYS A 117 9.61 32.13 -2.79
C LYS A 117 9.02 32.52 -4.15
N ASN A 118 7.96 31.83 -4.58
CA ASN A 118 7.28 32.13 -5.84
C ASN A 118 6.53 33.48 -5.79
N ALA A 119 5.88 33.79 -4.67
CA ALA A 119 5.22 35.07 -4.42
C ALA A 119 6.25 36.21 -4.43
N ALA A 120 7.36 36.07 -3.71
CA ALA A 120 8.46 37.03 -3.70
C ALA A 120 9.04 37.25 -5.10
N PHE A 121 9.20 36.17 -5.89
CA PHE A 121 9.66 36.28 -7.28
C PHE A 121 8.67 37.04 -8.18
N ARG A 122 7.36 36.81 -8.04
CA ARG A 122 6.33 37.57 -8.77
C ARG A 122 6.32 39.04 -8.39
N VAL A 123 6.40 39.35 -7.10
CA VAL A 123 6.51 40.73 -6.61
C VAL A 123 7.78 41.38 -7.16
N LEU A 124 8.91 40.68 -7.16
CA LEU A 124 10.17 41.18 -7.74
C LEU A 124 10.03 41.48 -9.23
N LYS A 125 9.34 40.64 -10.01
CA LYS A 125 9.07 40.89 -11.44
C LYS A 125 8.24 42.17 -11.65
N LEU A 126 7.17 42.34 -10.86
CA LEU A 126 6.30 43.51 -10.91
C LEU A 126 7.04 44.80 -10.55
N VAL A 127 7.82 44.76 -9.45
CA VAL A 127 8.57 45.92 -8.96
C VAL A 127 9.73 46.28 -9.88
N LYS A 128 10.34 45.30 -10.56
CA LYS A 128 11.46 45.55 -11.50
C LYS A 128 11.02 45.74 -12.95
N GLY A 129 9.72 45.75 -13.25
CA GLY A 129 9.20 45.98 -14.60
C GLY A 129 9.62 44.91 -15.62
N TYR A 130 9.85 43.66 -15.18
CA TYR A 130 10.08 42.54 -16.10
C TYR A 130 8.74 41.98 -16.61
N ASP A 131 8.02 42.79 -17.38
CA ASP A 131 6.93 42.31 -18.23
C ASP A 131 7.52 41.88 -19.57
N LYS A 132 7.88 40.60 -19.67
CA LYS A 132 8.02 39.85 -20.92
C LYS A 132 7.49 38.45 -20.73
#